data_AF-A0A644YZY2-F1
#
_entry.id   AF-A0A644YZY2-F1
#
_cell.length_a   1.000
_cell.length_b   1.000
_cell.length_c   1.000
_cell.angle_alpha   90.00
_cell.angle_beta   90.00
_cell.angle_gamma   90.00
#
_symmetry.space_group_name_H-M   'P 1'
#
loop_
_entity.id
_entity.type
_entity.pdbx_description
1 polymer ?
#
loop_
_entity_poly.entity_id
_entity_poly.type
_entity_poly.pdbx_seq_one_letter_code
_entity_poly.pdbx_strand_id
1 'polypeptide(L)'
;MDALVSGTEGLVNGADKLGQGANELKVGLGSLNSNIPTLANGISALEQGTGKVYKGIDALGTGSMQLRVGLEQLREKMPQLAEGTNKLAVGSNALNGGLGELKGKMPELVSGVTQLSDGSVALNDGLKELNGKIPELADGTQKLNDGSKELADKLNEGADKLDKNLINSSEDMATFVSKPIVMNDEAVNAVKDYGTGFTPYFIPLSLWVGAIMMFFVISSKVEDSMEAGPISTVFGKYLSYGFIGTLQAVLVSAVVLTLGLKPQNVPLYFLFNILMSLSFIAIIQCLIFILGDAGRLLAIVLLILQLTSCAGTFPLEVVPDLFKVLNPYMPFTYCVSALREIISGTNLGLIGHDMFVLTSILVVFLGISMILKERGDLLQAKMVEKKEIGA
;
A
#
# COMPACT_ATOMS: atom_id res chain seq x y z
N MET A 1 174.26 43.73 38.91
CA MET A 1 173.92 45.13 38.58
C MET A 1 172.46 45.25 38.14
N ASP A 2 171.92 44.26 37.44
CA ASP A 2 170.54 44.27 36.93
C ASP A 2 169.42 44.37 37.99
N ALA A 3 169.67 43.94 39.23
CA ALA A 3 168.64 43.98 40.28
C ALA A 3 168.31 45.39 40.82
N LEU A 4 169.25 46.34 40.76
CA LEU A 4 169.09 47.64 41.44
C LEU A 4 168.32 48.67 40.58
N VAL A 5 168.61 48.68 39.28
CA VAL A 5 167.90 49.53 38.29
C VAL A 5 166.43 49.11 38.19
N SER A 6 166.18 47.80 38.17
CA SER A 6 164.82 47.25 38.19
C SER A 6 164.04 47.63 39.46
N GLY A 7 164.72 47.85 40.59
CA GLY A 7 164.07 48.23 41.85
C GLY A 7 163.66 49.71 41.90
N THR A 8 164.46 50.62 41.35
CA THR A 8 164.17 52.07 41.40
C THR A 8 163.11 52.47 40.38
N GLU A 9 163.15 51.90 39.17
CA GLU A 9 162.07 52.04 38.20
C GLU A 9 160.76 51.44 38.74
N GLY A 10 160.83 50.36 39.53
CA GLY A 10 159.67 49.81 40.22
C GLY A 10 159.02 50.79 41.21
N LEU A 11 159.82 51.57 41.94
CA LEU A 11 159.33 52.49 42.96
C LEU A 11 158.69 53.75 42.38
N VAL A 12 159.31 54.37 41.37
CA VAL A 12 158.75 55.56 40.71
C VAL A 12 157.45 55.20 40.01
N ASN A 13 157.42 54.06 39.30
CA ASN A 13 156.19 53.54 38.73
C ASN A 13 155.13 53.25 39.82
N GLY A 14 155.54 52.80 41.00
CA GLY A 14 154.65 52.61 42.14
C GLY A 14 154.05 53.93 42.66
N ALA A 15 154.85 54.98 42.78
CA ALA A 15 154.42 56.29 43.27
C ALA A 15 153.51 57.02 42.28
N ASP A 16 153.81 56.97 40.97
CA ASP A 16 152.94 57.54 39.94
C ASP A 16 151.61 56.80 39.86
N LYS A 17 151.63 55.47 39.98
CA LYS A 17 150.40 54.67 40.09
C LYS A 17 149.59 55.07 41.33
N LEU A 18 150.24 55.37 42.44
CA LEU A 18 149.56 55.82 43.65
C LEU A 18 148.94 57.22 43.47
N GLY A 19 149.67 58.16 42.88
CA GLY A 19 149.18 59.52 42.60
C GLY A 19 148.01 59.52 41.60
N GLN A 20 148.10 58.70 40.56
CA GLN A 20 146.99 58.45 39.63
C GLN A 20 145.79 57.86 40.37
N GLY A 21 146.01 56.81 41.18
CA GLY A 21 144.96 56.20 42.00
C GLY A 21 144.29 57.18 42.97
N ALA A 22 145.04 58.11 43.56
CA ALA A 22 144.48 59.13 44.46
C ALA A 22 143.64 60.19 43.71
N ASN A 23 144.06 60.60 42.51
CA ASN A 23 143.27 61.50 41.68
C ASN A 23 142.01 60.82 41.14
N GLU A 24 142.11 59.57 40.71
CA GLU A 24 140.95 58.75 40.33
C GLU A 24 139.97 58.62 41.50
N LEU A 25 140.46 58.39 42.72
CA LEU A 25 139.62 58.36 43.92
C LEU A 25 138.94 59.71 44.18
N LYS A 26 139.66 60.84 44.06
CA LYS A 26 139.08 62.17 44.25
C LYS A 26 138.00 62.47 43.20
N VAL A 27 138.25 62.15 41.93
CA VAL A 27 137.27 62.30 40.85
C VAL A 27 136.07 61.39 41.10
N GLY A 28 136.32 60.16 41.56
CA GLY A 28 135.28 59.22 41.97
C GLY A 28 134.42 59.77 43.11
N LEU A 29 135.03 60.35 44.14
CA LEU A 29 134.34 60.97 45.28
C LEU A 29 133.58 62.23 44.89
N GLY A 30 134.14 63.09 44.03
CA GLY A 30 133.44 64.25 43.49
C GLY A 30 132.20 63.86 42.68
N SER A 31 132.35 62.85 41.81
CA SER A 31 131.26 62.27 41.03
C SER A 31 130.19 61.65 41.93
N LEU A 32 130.60 60.92 42.98
CA LEU A 32 129.70 60.37 43.98
C LEU A 32 128.91 61.48 44.68
N ASN A 33 129.59 62.53 45.15
CA ASN A 33 128.94 63.64 45.86
C ASN A 33 127.94 64.40 44.96
N SER A 34 128.25 64.61 43.69
CA SER A 34 127.31 65.22 42.73
C SER A 34 126.11 64.33 42.39
N ASN A 35 126.24 63.00 42.54
CA ASN A 35 125.14 62.06 42.31
C ASN A 35 124.23 61.86 43.53
N ILE A 36 124.66 62.24 44.75
CA ILE A 36 123.84 62.13 45.97
C ILE A 36 122.52 62.92 45.88
N PRO A 37 122.49 64.20 45.43
CA PRO A 37 121.23 64.94 45.24
C PRO A 37 120.30 64.31 44.22
N THR A 38 120.83 63.76 43.12
CA THR A 38 120.04 63.03 42.12
C THR A 38 119.41 61.78 42.73
N LEU A 39 120.18 61.05 43.55
CA LEU A 39 119.66 59.90 44.29
C LEU A 39 118.57 60.32 45.29
N ALA A 40 118.75 61.40 46.05
CA ALA A 40 117.75 61.92 46.99
C ALA A 40 116.45 62.34 46.29
N ASN A 41 116.56 63.02 45.14
CA ASN A 41 115.40 63.38 44.31
C ASN A 41 114.72 62.13 43.73
N GLY A 42 115.49 61.12 43.32
CA GLY A 42 114.98 59.83 42.88
C GLY A 42 114.20 59.11 43.99
N ILE A 43 114.70 59.14 45.24
CA ILE A 43 114.02 58.60 46.41
C ILE A 43 112.72 59.35 46.71
N SER A 44 112.72 60.69 46.68
CA SER A 44 111.49 61.49 46.90
C SER A 44 110.45 61.30 45.79
N ALA A 45 110.88 61.21 44.53
CA ALA A 45 109.99 60.89 43.41
C ALA A 45 109.40 59.47 43.55
N LEU A 46 110.20 58.52 44.03
CA LEU A 46 109.73 57.17 44.34
C LEU A 46 108.71 57.18 45.47
N GLU A 47 108.93 57.92 46.56
CA GLU A 47 107.98 58.08 47.67
C GLU A 47 106.64 58.70 47.22
N GLN A 48 106.68 59.73 46.38
CA GLN A 48 105.47 60.32 45.80
C GLN A 48 104.77 59.35 44.84
N GLY A 49 105.56 58.61 44.05
CA GLY A 49 105.07 57.57 43.15
C GLY A 49 104.36 56.45 43.89
N THR A 50 104.97 55.91 44.96
CA THR A 50 104.36 54.90 45.82
C THR A 50 103.11 55.43 46.51
N GLY A 51 103.12 56.69 47.00
CA GLY A 51 101.93 57.34 47.57
C GLY A 51 100.75 57.46 46.59
N LYS A 52 101.01 57.79 45.31
CA LYS A 52 99.98 57.79 44.25
C LYS A 52 99.48 56.38 43.96
N VAL A 53 100.37 55.38 43.94
CA VAL A 53 99.99 53.97 43.76
C VAL A 53 99.08 53.50 44.90
N TYR A 54 99.40 53.79 46.16
CA TYR A 54 98.54 53.45 47.30
C TYR A 54 97.13 54.05 47.18
N LYS A 55 97.02 55.35 46.84
CA LYS A 55 95.71 55.99 46.60
C LYS A 55 94.95 55.36 45.43
N GLY A 56 95.66 54.99 44.36
CA GLY A 56 95.08 54.29 43.22
C GLY A 56 94.54 52.91 43.60
N ILE A 57 95.28 52.17 44.44
CA ILE A 57 94.86 50.87 44.98
C ILE A 57 93.61 51.02 45.88
N ASP A 58 93.56 52.03 46.75
CA ASP A 58 92.38 52.29 47.61
C ASP A 58 91.14 52.67 46.79
N ALA A 59 91.31 53.51 45.76
CA ALA A 59 90.23 53.87 44.85
C ALA A 59 89.74 52.65 44.05
N LEU A 60 90.66 51.81 43.56
CA LEU A 60 90.32 50.56 42.89
C LEU A 60 89.60 49.58 43.83
N GLY A 61 90.03 49.49 45.09
CA GLY A 61 89.36 48.70 46.12
C GLY A 61 87.93 49.17 46.37
N THR A 62 87.73 50.48 46.49
CA THR A 62 86.41 51.10 46.66
C THR A 62 85.52 50.87 45.44
N GLY A 63 86.04 51.12 44.23
CA GLY A 63 85.31 50.89 42.98
C GLY A 63 84.93 49.42 42.80
N SER A 64 85.81 48.49 43.17
CA SER A 64 85.53 47.05 43.13
C SER A 64 84.43 46.64 44.11
N MET A 65 84.41 47.23 45.31
CA MET A 65 83.32 47.00 46.27
C MET A 65 81.98 47.54 45.78
N GLN A 66 81.95 48.75 45.20
CA GLN A 66 80.74 49.34 44.61
C GLN A 66 80.21 48.50 43.45
N LEU A 67 81.10 48.06 42.55
CA LEU A 67 80.75 47.17 41.45
C LEU A 67 80.15 45.86 41.97
N ARG A 68 80.76 45.25 42.99
CA ARG A 68 80.23 44.03 43.63
C ARG A 68 78.82 44.26 44.18
N VAL A 69 78.58 45.36 44.90
CA VAL A 69 77.24 45.69 45.43
C VAL A 69 76.24 45.89 44.30
N GLY A 70 76.60 46.62 43.22
CA GLY A 70 75.73 46.80 42.06
C GLY A 70 75.40 45.49 41.34
N LEU A 71 76.38 44.58 41.24
CA LEU A 71 76.17 43.25 40.65
C LEU A 71 75.28 42.37 41.51
N GLU A 72 75.39 42.41 42.85
CA GLU A 72 74.48 41.69 43.75
C GLU A 72 73.05 42.25 43.66
N GLN A 73 72.88 43.57 43.64
CA GLN A 73 71.55 44.18 43.43
C GLN A 73 70.93 43.79 42.09
N LEU A 74 71.73 43.76 41.02
CA LEU A 74 71.28 43.30 39.70
C LEU A 74 70.87 41.82 39.76
N ARG A 75 71.69 40.99 40.41
CA ARG A 75 71.42 39.57 40.60
C ARG A 75 70.14 39.32 41.39
N GLU A 76 69.86 40.12 42.43
CA GLU A 76 68.62 40.03 43.21
C GLU A 76 67.37 40.43 42.42
N LYS A 77 67.48 41.41 41.51
CA LYS A 77 66.35 41.87 40.68
C LYS A 77 66.11 41.04 39.43
N MET A 78 67.11 40.29 38.96
CA MET A 78 66.99 39.48 37.73
C MET A 78 65.88 38.42 37.81
N PRO A 79 65.69 37.68 38.93
CA PRO A 79 64.56 36.77 39.09
C PRO A 79 63.19 37.46 39.00
N GLN A 80 63.05 38.67 39.56
CA GLN A 80 61.79 39.43 39.51
C GLN A 80 61.45 39.85 38.08
N LEU A 81 62.45 40.27 37.31
CA LEU A 81 62.27 40.59 35.89
C LEU A 81 61.91 39.35 35.06
N ALA A 82 62.56 38.22 35.33
CA ALA A 82 62.23 36.95 34.68
C ALA A 82 60.80 36.50 34.99
N GLU A 83 60.37 36.61 36.25
CA GLU A 83 58.99 36.31 36.67
C GLU A 83 57.98 37.25 36.01
N GLY A 84 58.26 38.55 35.98
CA GLY A 84 57.41 39.53 35.31
C GLY A 84 57.25 39.27 33.82
N THR A 85 58.35 38.91 33.15
CA THR A 85 58.34 38.55 31.72
C THR A 85 57.55 37.28 31.48
N ASN A 86 57.69 36.27 32.36
CA ASN A 86 56.91 35.04 32.26
C ASN A 86 55.41 35.29 32.48
N LYS A 87 55.04 36.10 33.46
CA LYS A 87 53.63 36.51 33.69
C LYS A 87 53.05 37.24 32.47
N LEU A 88 53.83 38.13 31.85
CA LEU A 88 53.42 38.82 30.63
C LEU A 88 53.21 37.85 29.46
N ALA A 89 54.12 36.88 29.29
CA ALA A 89 53.99 35.85 28.27
C ALA A 89 52.74 34.97 28.48
N VAL A 90 52.48 34.53 29.71
CA VAL A 90 51.28 33.77 30.08
C VAL A 90 50.02 34.60 29.83
N GLY A 91 49.99 35.86 30.26
CA GLY A 91 48.86 36.76 30.02
C GLY A 91 48.59 37.02 28.54
N SER A 92 49.65 37.18 27.75
CA SER A 92 49.55 37.36 26.29
C SER A 92 49.01 36.12 25.59
N ASN A 93 49.46 34.93 26.00
CA ASN A 93 48.93 33.66 25.47
C ASN A 93 47.46 33.45 25.87
N ALA A 94 47.08 33.79 27.10
CA ALA A 94 45.69 33.72 27.55
C ALA A 94 44.78 34.67 26.76
N LEU A 95 45.23 35.91 26.54
CA LEU A 95 44.51 36.88 25.71
C LEU A 95 44.36 36.38 24.27
N ASN A 96 45.43 35.85 23.67
CA ASN A 96 45.38 35.28 22.32
C ASN A 96 44.40 34.08 22.25
N GLY A 97 44.38 33.23 23.27
CA GLY A 97 43.41 32.15 23.41
C GLY A 97 41.97 32.66 23.46
N GLY A 98 41.70 33.66 24.31
CA GLY A 98 40.37 34.28 24.42
C GLY A 98 39.91 34.97 23.14
N LEU A 99 40.81 35.64 22.42
CA LEU A 99 40.52 36.21 21.09
C LEU A 99 40.26 35.12 20.04
N GLY A 100 40.98 33.99 20.11
CA GLY A 100 40.75 32.83 19.28
C GLY A 100 39.36 32.22 19.50
N GLU A 101 38.95 32.06 20.77
CA GLU A 101 37.62 31.56 21.12
C GLU A 101 36.51 32.51 20.67
N LEU A 102 36.69 33.82 20.90
CA LEU A 102 35.73 34.84 20.43
C LEU A 102 35.59 34.82 18.91
N LYS A 103 36.71 34.74 18.18
CA LYS A 103 36.71 34.61 16.72
C LYS A 103 36.02 33.32 16.27
N GLY A 104 36.21 32.21 16.99
CA GLY A 104 35.57 30.93 16.72
C GLY A 104 34.04 30.96 16.91
N LYS A 105 33.54 31.75 17.87
CA LYS A 105 32.10 31.90 18.16
C LYS A 105 31.39 32.96 17.28
N MET A 106 32.15 33.84 16.63
CA MET A 106 31.58 34.90 15.79
C MET A 106 30.71 34.37 14.62
N PRO A 107 31.09 33.30 13.89
CA PRO A 107 30.23 32.73 12.84
C PRO A 107 28.89 32.22 13.37
N GLU A 108 28.86 31.61 14.56
CA GLU A 108 27.60 31.16 15.18
C GLU A 108 26.68 32.34 15.50
N LEU A 109 27.24 33.43 16.04
CA LEU A 109 26.48 34.65 16.30
C LEU A 109 25.91 35.25 15.01
N VAL A 110 26.72 35.35 13.95
CA VAL A 110 26.27 35.85 12.64
C VAL A 110 25.18 34.96 12.04
N SER A 111 25.34 33.64 12.16
CA SER A 111 24.32 32.68 11.72
C SER A 111 23.01 32.87 12.50
N GLY A 112 23.09 33.02 13.83
CA GLY A 112 21.91 33.25 14.67
C GLY A 112 21.18 34.54 14.34
N VAL A 113 21.93 35.63 14.07
CA VAL A 113 21.34 36.92 13.64
C VAL A 113 20.69 36.79 12.26
N THR A 114 21.31 36.07 11.33
CA THR A 114 20.74 35.84 9.99
C THR A 114 19.45 35.04 10.07
N GLN A 115 19.45 33.95 10.86
CA GLN A 115 18.25 33.13 11.08
C GLN A 115 17.11 33.93 11.72
N LEU A 116 17.42 34.82 12.67
CA LEU A 116 16.42 35.71 13.27
C LEU A 116 15.83 36.70 12.25
N SER A 117 16.69 37.26 11.38
CA SER A 117 16.25 38.13 10.29
C SER A 117 15.32 37.39 9.32
N ASP A 118 15.71 36.19 8.88
CA ASP A 118 14.92 35.37 7.96
C ASP A 118 13.57 34.99 8.58
N GLY A 119 13.57 34.59 9.86
CA GLY A 119 12.35 34.30 10.60
C GLY A 119 11.42 35.52 10.72
N SER A 120 11.99 36.72 10.89
CA SER A 120 11.21 37.96 10.94
C SER A 120 10.57 38.30 9.59
N VAL A 121 11.27 38.07 8.48
CA VAL A 121 10.73 38.23 7.12
C VAL A 121 9.60 37.23 6.88
N ALA A 122 9.81 35.95 7.21
CA ALA A 122 8.79 34.90 7.05
C ALA A 122 7.52 35.19 7.87
N LEU A 123 7.68 35.66 9.12
CA LEU A 123 6.56 36.08 9.95
C LEU A 123 5.77 37.23 9.32
N ASN A 124 6.47 38.25 8.82
CA ASN A 124 5.84 39.40 8.19
C ASN A 124 5.09 39.00 6.90
N ASP A 125 5.64 38.08 6.11
CA ASP A 125 4.97 37.59 4.91
C ASP A 125 3.75 36.72 5.25
N GLY A 126 3.83 35.88 6.27
CA GLY A 126 2.68 35.14 6.79
C GLY A 126 1.57 36.06 7.32
N LEU A 127 1.92 37.17 7.97
CA LEU A 127 0.95 38.19 8.40
C LEU A 127 0.28 38.89 7.22
N LYS A 128 1.03 39.18 6.14
CA LYS A 128 0.45 39.74 4.91
C LYS A 128 -0.49 38.76 4.22
N GLU A 129 -0.12 37.48 4.14
CA GLU A 129 -0.99 36.45 3.57
C GLU A 129 -2.29 36.31 4.39
N LEU A 130 -2.17 36.24 5.72
CA LEU A 130 -3.32 36.20 6.61
C LEU A 130 -4.22 37.43 6.39
N ASN A 131 -3.64 38.62 6.36
CA ASN A 131 -4.38 39.85 6.14
C ASN A 131 -5.04 39.89 4.74
N GLY A 132 -4.40 39.29 3.73
CA GLY A 132 -4.96 39.12 2.39
C GLY A 132 -6.17 38.18 2.33
N LYS A 133 -6.26 37.20 3.23
CA LYS A 133 -7.39 36.24 3.33
C LYS A 133 -8.54 36.73 4.22
N ILE A 134 -8.33 37.74 5.06
CA ILE A 134 -9.40 38.32 5.89
C ILE A 134 -10.62 38.78 5.07
N PRO A 135 -10.46 39.46 3.91
CA PRO A 135 -11.59 39.82 3.05
C PRO A 135 -12.37 38.61 2.53
N GLU A 136 -11.71 37.50 2.17
CA GLU A 136 -12.39 36.27 1.74
C GLU A 136 -13.18 35.63 2.88
N LEU A 137 -12.63 35.63 4.10
CA LEU A 137 -13.34 35.15 5.28
C LEU A 137 -14.57 36.02 5.60
N ALA A 138 -14.43 37.34 5.47
CA ALA A 138 -15.53 38.29 5.66
C ALA A 138 -16.63 38.06 4.61
N ASP A 139 -16.26 37.89 3.33
CA ASP A 139 -17.18 37.57 2.24
C ASP A 139 -17.88 36.21 2.48
N GLY A 140 -17.14 35.18 2.89
CA GLY A 140 -17.70 33.88 3.22
C GLY A 140 -18.70 33.95 4.38
N THR A 141 -18.40 34.74 5.41
CA THR A 141 -19.31 34.97 6.55
C THR A 141 -20.56 35.73 6.13
N GLN A 142 -20.42 36.72 5.24
CA GLN A 142 -21.55 37.45 4.69
C GLN A 142 -22.45 36.53 3.84
N LYS A 143 -21.87 35.73 2.95
CA LYS A 143 -22.60 34.71 2.17
C LYS A 143 -23.34 33.72 3.05
N LEU A 144 -22.71 33.27 4.14
CA LEU A 144 -23.36 32.37 5.10
C LEU A 144 -24.57 33.03 5.76
N ASN A 145 -24.44 34.29 6.18
CA ASN A 145 -25.52 35.06 6.77
C ASN A 145 -26.67 35.29 5.77
N ASP A 146 -26.34 35.63 4.53
CA ASP A 146 -27.33 35.87 3.46
C ASP A 146 -28.06 34.57 3.09
N GLY A 147 -27.33 33.46 2.93
CA GLY A 147 -27.93 32.14 2.69
C GLY A 147 -28.79 31.65 3.86
N SER A 148 -28.41 31.98 5.10
CA SER A 148 -29.23 31.65 6.29
C SER A 148 -30.54 32.45 6.31
N LYS A 149 -30.51 33.73 5.92
CA LYS A 149 -31.72 34.55 5.76
C LYS A 149 -32.60 34.02 4.64
N GLU A 150 -32.01 33.71 3.48
CA GLU A 150 -32.74 33.16 2.34
C GLU A 150 -33.43 31.85 2.72
N LEU A 151 -32.74 30.95 3.43
CA LEU A 151 -33.34 29.72 3.93
C LEU A 151 -34.51 29.99 4.88
N ALA A 152 -34.35 30.92 5.83
CA ALA A 152 -35.41 31.29 6.76
C ALA A 152 -36.63 31.88 6.03
N ASP A 153 -36.40 32.78 5.07
CA ASP A 153 -37.44 33.40 4.25
C ASP A 153 -38.17 32.33 3.42
N LYS A 154 -37.43 31.41 2.78
CA LYS A 154 -38.02 30.32 2.00
C LYS A 154 -38.77 29.31 2.84
N LEU A 155 -38.32 29.05 4.07
CA LEU A 155 -39.04 28.19 5.00
C LEU A 155 -40.35 28.83 5.46
N ASN A 156 -40.35 30.14 5.74
CA ASN A 156 -41.56 30.90 6.04
C ASN A 156 -42.52 30.96 4.85
N GLU A 157 -42.03 31.25 3.63
CA GLU A 157 -42.82 31.20 2.41
C GLU A 157 -43.42 29.80 2.18
N GLY A 158 -42.64 28.75 2.43
CA GLY A 158 -43.07 27.36 2.35
C GLY A 158 -44.17 27.04 3.35
N ALA A 159 -44.00 27.46 4.61
CA ALA A 159 -45.01 27.31 5.66
C ALA A 159 -46.31 28.04 5.29
N ASP A 160 -46.24 29.29 4.83
CA ASP A 160 -47.39 30.08 4.39
C ASP A 160 -48.12 29.45 3.18
N LYS A 161 -47.36 28.90 2.22
CA LYS A 161 -47.93 28.19 1.05
C LYS A 161 -48.55 26.86 1.43
N LEU A 162 -47.98 26.15 2.40
CA LEU A 162 -48.53 24.93 2.94
C LEU A 162 -49.87 25.26 3.61
N ASP A 163 -49.88 26.19 4.55
CA ASP A 163 -51.08 26.60 5.30
C ASP A 163 -52.24 27.03 4.38
N LYS A 164 -51.95 27.80 3.31
CA LYS A 164 -52.97 28.30 2.38
C LYS A 164 -53.49 27.26 1.36
N ASN A 165 -52.75 26.18 1.10
CA ASN A 165 -53.12 25.18 0.08
C ASN A 165 -53.38 23.77 0.65
N LEU A 166 -53.36 23.64 1.97
CA LEU A 166 -53.70 22.39 2.64
C LEU A 166 -55.20 22.12 2.48
N ILE A 167 -55.52 21.11 1.67
CA ILE A 167 -56.89 20.59 1.52
C ILE A 167 -57.38 19.94 2.83
N ASN A 168 -56.45 19.40 3.63
CA ASN A 168 -56.71 18.75 4.92
C ASN A 168 -55.76 19.29 5.98
N SER A 169 -56.16 19.29 7.25
CA SER A 169 -55.36 19.86 8.33
C SER A 169 -54.05 19.10 8.56
N SER A 170 -53.08 19.75 9.22
CA SER A 170 -51.83 19.10 9.65
C SER A 170 -52.08 17.87 10.54
N GLU A 171 -53.21 17.83 11.25
CA GLU A 171 -53.60 16.74 12.14
C GLU A 171 -54.16 15.53 11.36
N ASP A 172 -54.90 15.78 10.27
CA ASP A 172 -55.38 14.75 9.35
C ASP A 172 -54.23 14.07 8.59
N MET A 173 -53.24 14.86 8.16
CA MET A 173 -52.03 14.33 7.52
C MET A 173 -51.11 13.61 8.49
N ALA A 174 -50.97 14.10 9.73
CA ALA A 174 -50.27 13.36 10.79
C ALA A 174 -50.94 12.01 11.07
N THR A 175 -52.27 11.95 11.05
CA THR A 175 -53.04 10.71 11.24
C THR A 175 -52.90 9.75 10.05
N PHE A 176 -52.85 10.28 8.82
CA PHE A 176 -52.62 9.49 7.61
C PHE A 176 -51.22 8.87 7.59
N VAL A 177 -50.18 9.64 7.92
CA VAL A 177 -48.78 9.18 7.94
C VAL A 177 -48.49 8.25 9.12
N SER A 178 -49.16 8.45 10.26
CA SER A 178 -48.97 7.63 11.47
C SER A 178 -49.78 6.33 11.48
N LYS A 179 -50.74 6.15 10.57
CA LYS A 179 -51.42 4.86 10.42
C LYS A 179 -50.47 3.87 9.75
N PRO A 180 -50.08 2.77 10.42
CA PRO A 180 -49.28 1.74 9.79
C PRO A 180 -50.06 1.19 8.59
N ILE A 181 -49.35 0.94 7.49
CA ILE A 181 -49.91 0.29 6.31
C ILE A 181 -50.29 -1.13 6.72
N VAL A 182 -51.56 -1.36 6.99
CA VAL A 182 -52.10 -2.71 7.19
C VAL A 182 -52.21 -3.32 5.80
N MET A 183 -51.16 -4.03 5.39
CA MET A 183 -51.17 -4.85 4.18
C MET A 183 -52.20 -5.97 4.39
N ASN A 184 -53.37 -5.83 3.79
CA ASN A 184 -54.33 -6.92 3.67
C ASN A 184 -53.87 -7.83 2.53
N ASP A 185 -52.92 -8.72 2.84
CA ASP A 185 -52.40 -9.68 1.87
C ASP A 185 -53.40 -10.84 1.71
N GLU A 186 -54.33 -10.70 0.76
CA GLU A 186 -55.15 -11.83 0.32
C GLU A 186 -54.47 -12.54 -0.85
N ALA A 187 -54.05 -13.79 -0.62
CA ALA A 187 -53.49 -14.63 -1.66
C ALA A 187 -54.59 -14.97 -2.70
N VAL A 188 -54.45 -14.41 -3.90
CA VAL A 188 -55.42 -14.54 -5.01
C VAL A 188 -55.63 -16.00 -5.45
N ASN A 189 -54.70 -16.91 -5.15
CA ASN A 189 -54.78 -18.36 -5.38
C ASN A 189 -53.92 -19.14 -4.37
N ALA A 190 -54.35 -19.21 -3.11
CA ALA A 190 -53.55 -19.84 -2.04
C ALA A 190 -53.39 -21.35 -2.25
N VAL A 191 -52.14 -21.83 -2.26
CA VAL A 191 -51.82 -23.26 -2.25
C VAL A 191 -51.63 -23.73 -0.80
N LYS A 192 -52.43 -24.71 -0.38
CA LYS A 192 -52.54 -25.14 1.02
C LYS A 192 -51.26 -25.75 1.61
N ASP A 193 -50.52 -26.49 0.79
CA ASP A 193 -49.37 -27.28 1.23
C ASP A 193 -48.28 -27.34 0.14
N TYR A 194 -47.05 -27.59 0.58
CA TYR A 194 -45.89 -27.71 -0.31
C TYR A 194 -46.06 -28.79 -1.38
N GLY A 195 -46.74 -29.90 -1.07
CA GLY A 195 -46.96 -30.99 -2.02
C GLY A 195 -47.80 -30.55 -3.21
N THR A 196 -48.90 -29.85 -2.96
CA THR A 196 -49.75 -29.24 -3.99
C THR A 196 -48.95 -28.27 -4.87
N GLY A 197 -48.07 -27.45 -4.27
CA GLY A 197 -47.23 -26.48 -5.00
C GLY A 197 -46.19 -27.12 -5.93
N PHE A 198 -45.63 -28.26 -5.55
CA PHE A 198 -44.65 -29.01 -6.36
C PHE A 198 -45.27 -30.03 -7.32
N THR A 199 -46.56 -30.31 -7.21
CA THR A 199 -47.26 -31.28 -8.07
C THR A 199 -47.13 -30.98 -9.58
N PRO A 200 -47.23 -29.71 -10.04
CA PRO A 200 -46.96 -29.33 -11.43
C PRO A 200 -45.60 -29.76 -11.98
N TYR A 201 -44.62 -30.01 -11.11
CA TYR A 201 -43.27 -30.44 -11.49
C TYR A 201 -43.11 -31.96 -11.45
N PHE A 202 -43.66 -32.63 -10.44
CA PHE A 202 -43.49 -34.08 -10.27
C PHE A 202 -44.36 -34.92 -11.21
N ILE A 203 -45.54 -34.45 -11.61
CA ILE A 203 -46.37 -35.18 -12.59
C ILE A 203 -45.65 -35.28 -13.94
N PRO A 204 -45.19 -34.18 -14.57
CA PRO A 204 -44.43 -34.28 -15.82
C PRO A 204 -43.18 -35.16 -15.69
N LEU A 205 -42.43 -35.03 -14.59
CA LEU A 205 -41.28 -35.87 -14.30
C LEU A 205 -41.64 -37.36 -14.31
N SER A 206 -42.68 -37.75 -13.56
CA SER A 206 -43.12 -39.14 -13.47
C SER A 206 -43.56 -39.72 -14.82
N LEU A 207 -44.29 -38.94 -15.63
CA LEU A 207 -44.78 -39.37 -16.94
C LEU A 207 -43.66 -39.47 -17.97
N TRP A 208 -42.67 -38.57 -17.92
CA TRP A 208 -41.51 -38.64 -18.80
C TRP A 208 -40.65 -39.86 -18.47
N VAL A 209 -40.37 -40.10 -17.18
CA VAL A 209 -39.64 -41.29 -16.73
C VAL A 209 -40.39 -42.56 -17.10
N GLY A 210 -41.71 -42.60 -16.89
CA GLY A 210 -42.56 -43.71 -17.30
C GLY A 210 -42.51 -43.96 -18.82
N ALA A 211 -42.55 -42.88 -19.62
CA ALA A 211 -42.37 -42.99 -21.07
C ALA A 211 -41.00 -43.54 -21.46
N ILE A 212 -39.89 -43.08 -20.85
CA ILE A 212 -38.56 -43.66 -21.08
C ILE A 212 -38.56 -45.17 -20.77
N MET A 213 -39.12 -45.57 -19.63
CA MET A 213 -39.19 -46.98 -19.23
C MET A 213 -39.97 -47.85 -20.22
N MET A 214 -41.03 -47.31 -20.85
CA MET A 214 -41.75 -48.04 -21.90
C MET A 214 -40.85 -48.39 -23.07
N PHE A 215 -39.97 -47.49 -23.49
CA PHE A 215 -39.03 -47.75 -24.58
C PHE A 215 -37.86 -48.66 -24.18
N PHE A 216 -37.65 -48.92 -22.90
CA PHE A 216 -36.74 -49.98 -22.42
C PHE A 216 -37.40 -51.36 -22.42
N VAL A 217 -38.66 -51.43 -22.00
CA VAL A 217 -39.39 -52.71 -21.85
C VAL A 217 -39.94 -53.20 -23.19
N ILE A 218 -40.52 -52.31 -24.00
CA ILE A 218 -41.17 -52.67 -25.27
C ILE A 218 -40.20 -52.35 -26.41
N SER A 219 -39.85 -53.39 -27.16
CA SER A 219 -38.94 -53.26 -28.30
C SER A 219 -39.49 -52.30 -29.35
N SER A 220 -38.64 -51.36 -29.75
CA SER A 220 -38.91 -50.41 -30.84
C SER A 220 -38.86 -51.07 -32.22
N LYS A 221 -38.24 -52.26 -32.34
CA LYS A 221 -38.18 -53.01 -33.61
C LYS A 221 -39.54 -53.64 -33.94
N VAL A 222 -39.88 -53.65 -35.22
CA VAL A 222 -41.00 -54.43 -35.78
C VAL A 222 -40.40 -55.71 -36.35
N GLU A 223 -41.11 -56.83 -36.24
CA GLU A 223 -40.65 -58.09 -36.85
C GLU A 223 -40.60 -57.96 -38.37
N ASP A 224 -39.53 -58.47 -38.99
CA ASP A 224 -39.32 -58.42 -40.44
C ASP A 224 -40.41 -59.18 -41.23
N SER A 225 -41.22 -60.00 -40.55
CA SER A 225 -42.39 -60.71 -41.09
C SER A 225 -43.58 -59.80 -41.40
N MET A 226 -43.60 -58.58 -40.85
CA MET A 226 -44.64 -57.58 -41.07
C MET A 226 -44.12 -56.57 -42.11
N GLU A 227 -44.53 -56.70 -43.37
CA GLU A 227 -44.20 -55.77 -44.48
C GLU A 227 -44.87 -54.38 -44.31
N ALA A 228 -44.67 -53.73 -43.17
CA ALA A 228 -45.28 -52.46 -42.82
C ALA A 228 -44.42 -51.29 -43.33
N GLY A 229 -45.05 -50.35 -44.03
CA GLY A 229 -44.40 -49.11 -44.47
C GLY A 229 -43.90 -48.26 -43.28
N PRO A 230 -42.99 -47.28 -43.54
CA PRO A 230 -42.39 -46.46 -42.49
C PRO A 230 -43.42 -45.70 -41.63
N ILE A 231 -44.45 -45.15 -42.27
CA ILE A 231 -45.52 -44.39 -41.61
C ILE A 231 -46.38 -45.31 -40.72
N SER A 232 -46.80 -46.48 -41.24
CA SER A 232 -47.59 -47.45 -40.46
C SER A 232 -46.80 -48.01 -39.28
N THR A 233 -45.50 -48.21 -39.45
CA THR A 233 -44.60 -48.65 -38.37
C THR A 233 -44.50 -47.61 -37.26
N VAL A 234 -44.25 -46.35 -37.62
CA VAL A 234 -44.16 -45.24 -36.67
C VAL A 234 -45.48 -45.02 -35.94
N PHE A 235 -46.58 -44.94 -36.68
CA PHE A 235 -47.90 -44.70 -36.10
C PHE A 235 -48.40 -45.89 -35.27
N GLY A 236 -48.23 -47.12 -35.75
CA GLY A 236 -48.65 -48.33 -35.04
C GLY A 236 -47.88 -48.53 -33.73
N LYS A 237 -46.57 -48.26 -33.72
CA LYS A 237 -45.78 -48.27 -32.48
C LYS A 237 -46.19 -47.12 -31.57
N TYR A 238 -46.40 -45.92 -32.11
CA TYR A 238 -46.89 -44.78 -31.32
C TYR A 238 -48.23 -45.08 -30.65
N LEU A 239 -49.16 -45.75 -31.32
CA LEU A 239 -50.42 -46.19 -30.72
C LEU A 239 -50.21 -47.23 -29.61
N SER A 240 -49.27 -48.15 -29.80
CA SER A 240 -48.93 -49.17 -28.79
C SER A 240 -48.38 -48.53 -27.51
N TYR A 241 -47.41 -47.62 -27.66
CA TYR A 241 -46.88 -46.83 -26.55
C TYR A 241 -47.93 -45.88 -25.98
N GLY A 242 -48.73 -45.24 -26.83
CA GLY A 242 -49.75 -44.27 -26.45
C GLY A 242 -50.90 -44.89 -25.66
N PHE A 243 -51.27 -46.14 -25.90
CA PHE A 243 -52.24 -46.87 -25.08
C PHE A 243 -51.73 -47.02 -23.64
N ILE A 244 -50.51 -47.52 -23.47
CA ILE A 244 -49.88 -47.67 -22.15
C ILE A 244 -49.58 -46.30 -21.52
N GLY A 245 -49.21 -45.32 -22.35
CA GLY A 245 -49.06 -43.90 -22.02
C GLY A 245 -50.31 -43.29 -21.41
N THR A 246 -51.45 -43.57 -22.03
CA THR A 246 -52.76 -43.12 -21.52
C THR A 246 -53.07 -43.79 -20.20
N LEU A 247 -52.83 -45.10 -20.07
CA LEU A 247 -53.04 -45.82 -18.80
C LEU A 247 -52.14 -45.30 -17.67
N GLN A 248 -50.85 -45.03 -17.92
CA GLN A 248 -49.97 -44.44 -16.90
C GLN A 248 -50.45 -43.04 -16.51
N ALA A 249 -50.92 -42.24 -17.46
CA ALA A 249 -51.38 -40.87 -17.19
C ALA A 249 -52.62 -40.89 -16.31
N VAL A 250 -53.58 -41.77 -16.61
CA VAL A 250 -54.77 -41.98 -15.79
C VAL A 250 -54.40 -42.50 -14.39
N LEU A 251 -53.49 -43.47 -14.31
CA LEU A 251 -53.05 -44.04 -13.03
C LEU A 251 -52.34 -43.00 -12.16
N VAL A 252 -51.36 -42.28 -12.70
CA VAL A 252 -50.66 -41.19 -12.00
C VAL A 252 -51.67 -40.14 -11.54
N SER A 253 -52.61 -39.74 -12.41
CA SER A 253 -53.65 -38.78 -12.08
C SER A 253 -54.50 -39.25 -10.90
N ALA A 254 -54.99 -40.49 -10.94
CA ALA A 254 -55.82 -41.06 -9.87
C ALA A 254 -55.05 -41.19 -8.55
N VAL A 255 -53.82 -41.70 -8.59
CA VAL A 255 -52.98 -41.85 -7.38
C VAL A 255 -52.72 -40.49 -6.75
N VAL A 256 -52.36 -39.47 -7.53
CA VAL A 256 -52.09 -38.13 -6.98
C VAL A 256 -53.35 -37.50 -6.36
N LEU A 257 -54.55 -37.74 -6.93
CA LEU A 257 -55.81 -37.33 -6.29
C LEU A 257 -56.03 -38.03 -4.94
N THR A 258 -55.72 -39.33 -4.84
CA THR A 258 -55.83 -40.06 -3.57
C THR A 258 -54.83 -39.59 -2.51
N LEU A 259 -53.69 -39.03 -2.93
CA LEU A 259 -52.70 -38.41 -2.05
C LEU A 259 -53.12 -37.02 -1.53
N GLY A 260 -54.29 -36.52 -1.94
CA GLY A 260 -54.88 -35.30 -1.39
C GLY A 260 -54.82 -34.08 -2.30
N LEU A 261 -54.31 -34.22 -3.54
CA LEU A 261 -54.40 -33.16 -4.55
C LEU A 261 -55.87 -32.88 -4.88
N LYS A 262 -56.27 -31.61 -4.87
CA LYS A 262 -57.61 -31.17 -5.27
C LYS A 262 -57.50 -30.13 -6.40
N PRO A 263 -57.38 -30.56 -7.67
CA PRO A 263 -57.40 -29.64 -8.80
C PRO A 263 -58.74 -28.93 -8.90
N GLN A 264 -58.74 -27.70 -9.42
CA GLN A 264 -60.00 -26.96 -9.64
C GLN A 264 -60.90 -27.65 -10.66
N ASN A 265 -60.29 -28.25 -11.71
CA ASN A 265 -61.01 -28.96 -12.77
C ASN A 265 -60.43 -30.37 -12.96
N VAL A 266 -61.08 -31.36 -12.33
CA VAL A 266 -60.64 -32.76 -12.36
C VAL A 266 -60.64 -33.34 -13.79
N PRO A 267 -61.69 -33.21 -14.61
CA PRO A 267 -61.65 -33.68 -16.00
C PRO A 267 -60.50 -33.09 -16.82
N LEU A 268 -60.27 -31.77 -16.73
CA LEU A 268 -59.20 -31.10 -17.45
C LEU A 268 -57.82 -31.57 -17.01
N TYR A 269 -57.64 -31.82 -15.71
CA TYR A 269 -56.42 -32.41 -15.15
C TYR A 269 -56.09 -33.79 -15.76
N PHE A 270 -57.06 -34.69 -15.87
CA PHE A 270 -56.84 -35.99 -16.52
C PHE A 270 -56.52 -35.83 -18.01
N LEU A 271 -57.28 -35.00 -18.73
CA LEU A 271 -57.06 -34.77 -20.16
C LEU A 271 -55.67 -34.18 -20.44
N PHE A 272 -55.24 -33.22 -19.62
CA PHE A 272 -53.93 -32.60 -19.74
C PHE A 272 -52.80 -33.61 -19.47
N ASN A 273 -52.94 -34.45 -18.43
CA ASN A 273 -51.96 -35.48 -18.13
C ASN A 273 -51.83 -36.53 -19.25
N ILE A 274 -52.93 -36.89 -19.90
CA ILE A 274 -52.92 -37.77 -21.08
C ILE A 274 -52.18 -37.08 -22.24
N LEU A 275 -52.51 -35.82 -22.54
CA LEU A 275 -51.84 -35.05 -23.60
C LEU A 275 -50.33 -34.95 -23.36
N MET A 276 -49.91 -34.66 -22.13
CA MET A 276 -48.48 -34.63 -21.76
C MET A 276 -47.82 -35.98 -22.01
N SER A 277 -48.42 -37.07 -21.54
CA SER A 277 -47.86 -38.41 -21.71
C SER A 277 -47.68 -38.77 -23.19
N LEU A 278 -48.69 -38.49 -24.02
CA LEU A 278 -48.63 -38.71 -25.46
C LEU A 278 -47.56 -37.84 -26.13
N SER A 279 -47.44 -36.57 -25.72
CA SER A 279 -46.41 -35.65 -26.23
C SER A 279 -45.00 -36.14 -25.89
N PHE A 280 -44.78 -36.61 -24.66
CA PHE A 280 -43.49 -37.16 -24.23
C PHE A 280 -43.12 -38.43 -24.98
N ILE A 281 -44.10 -39.32 -25.19
CA ILE A 281 -43.91 -40.52 -26.01
C ILE A 281 -43.54 -40.14 -27.45
N ALA A 282 -44.17 -39.13 -28.05
CA ALA A 282 -43.84 -38.67 -29.40
C ALA A 282 -42.39 -38.16 -29.50
N ILE A 283 -41.95 -37.36 -28.51
CA ILE A 283 -40.57 -36.84 -28.47
C ILE A 283 -39.56 -37.98 -28.30
N ILE A 284 -39.79 -38.87 -27.33
CA ILE A 284 -38.87 -39.96 -27.02
C ILE A 284 -38.82 -40.95 -28.19
N GLN A 285 -39.98 -41.29 -28.78
CA GLN A 285 -40.04 -42.14 -29.96
C GLN A 285 -39.23 -41.56 -31.10
N CYS A 286 -39.36 -40.26 -31.37
CA CYS A 286 -38.60 -39.57 -32.42
C CYS A 286 -37.09 -39.71 -32.21
N LEU A 287 -36.61 -39.42 -30.99
CA LEU A 287 -35.19 -39.52 -30.66
C LEU A 287 -34.67 -40.96 -30.84
N ILE A 288 -35.42 -41.95 -30.35
CA ILE A 288 -35.02 -43.37 -30.42
C ILE A 288 -35.11 -43.91 -31.85
N PHE A 289 -36.09 -43.50 -32.64
CA PHE A 289 -36.25 -43.96 -34.00
C PHE A 289 -35.20 -43.38 -34.94
N ILE A 290 -34.69 -42.19 -34.65
CA ILE A 290 -33.61 -41.58 -35.44
C ILE A 290 -32.23 -42.07 -34.99
N LEU A 291 -32.01 -42.22 -33.67
CA LEU A 291 -30.67 -42.39 -33.10
C LEU A 291 -30.45 -43.70 -32.32
N GLY A 292 -31.45 -44.58 -32.25
CA GLY A 292 -31.35 -45.85 -31.52
C GLY A 292 -31.04 -45.67 -30.03
N ASP A 293 -30.06 -46.41 -29.52
CA ASP A 293 -29.63 -46.34 -28.11
C ASP A 293 -29.09 -44.96 -27.71
N ALA A 294 -28.47 -44.21 -28.63
CA ALA A 294 -28.06 -42.84 -28.37
C ALA A 294 -29.27 -41.92 -28.15
N GLY A 295 -30.39 -42.18 -28.84
CA GLY A 295 -31.65 -41.48 -28.64
C GLY A 295 -32.23 -41.68 -27.24
N ARG A 296 -32.07 -42.87 -26.65
CA ARG A 296 -32.46 -43.13 -25.26
C ARG A 296 -31.65 -42.29 -24.28
N LEU A 297 -30.33 -42.21 -24.47
CA LEU A 297 -29.46 -41.37 -23.65
C LEU A 297 -29.84 -39.89 -23.78
N LEU A 298 -30.10 -39.42 -25.01
CA LEU A 298 -30.52 -38.04 -25.24
C LEU A 298 -31.87 -37.71 -24.60
N ALA A 299 -32.81 -38.66 -24.53
CA ALA A 299 -34.07 -38.46 -23.80
C ALA A 299 -33.85 -38.25 -22.29
N ILE A 300 -32.84 -38.89 -21.71
CA ILE A 300 -32.43 -38.67 -20.30
C ILE A 300 -31.73 -37.31 -20.15
N VAL A 301 -30.83 -36.96 -21.07
CA VAL A 301 -30.16 -35.64 -21.05
C VAL A 301 -31.20 -34.52 -21.18
N LEU A 302 -32.17 -34.68 -22.09
CA LEU A 302 -33.26 -33.73 -22.27
C LEU A 302 -34.15 -33.65 -21.02
N LEU A 303 -34.40 -34.76 -20.31
CA LEU A 303 -35.07 -34.72 -19.01
C LEU A 303 -34.30 -33.83 -18.03
N ILE A 304 -32.99 -34.06 -17.86
CA ILE A 304 -32.16 -33.31 -16.90
C ILE A 304 -32.14 -31.81 -17.23
N LEU A 305 -32.02 -31.44 -18.51
CA LEU A 305 -32.07 -30.05 -18.96
C LEU A 305 -33.43 -29.40 -18.69
N GLN A 306 -34.52 -30.14 -18.85
CA GLN A 306 -35.86 -29.65 -18.59
C GLN A 306 -36.12 -29.37 -17.11
N LEU A 307 -35.59 -30.21 -16.21
CA LEU A 307 -35.77 -30.06 -14.75
C LEU A 307 -35.26 -28.71 -14.22
N THR A 308 -34.18 -28.20 -14.81
CA THR A 308 -33.57 -26.92 -14.44
C THR A 308 -34.19 -25.74 -15.19
N SER A 309 -34.67 -25.97 -16.41
CA SER A 309 -35.18 -24.90 -17.28
C SER A 309 -36.64 -24.55 -17.04
N CYS A 310 -37.51 -25.46 -16.58
CA CYS A 310 -38.96 -25.28 -16.58
C CYS A 310 -39.56 -24.44 -15.43
N ALA A 311 -38.71 -23.76 -14.64
CA ALA A 311 -39.12 -22.94 -13.50
C ALA A 311 -40.08 -23.65 -12.52
N GLY A 312 -39.89 -24.97 -12.32
CA GLY A 312 -40.78 -25.81 -11.51
C GLY A 312 -40.63 -25.59 -10.01
N THR A 313 -39.39 -25.60 -9.52
CA THR A 313 -39.08 -25.46 -8.08
C THR A 313 -38.77 -24.02 -7.68
N PHE A 314 -38.33 -23.20 -8.63
CA PHE A 314 -37.95 -21.80 -8.44
C PHE A 314 -38.57 -20.93 -9.53
N PRO A 315 -38.89 -19.66 -9.24
CA PRO A 315 -39.30 -18.69 -10.27
C PRO A 315 -38.27 -18.59 -11.40
N LEU A 316 -38.71 -18.30 -12.62
CA LEU A 316 -37.83 -18.23 -13.79
C LEU A 316 -36.74 -17.14 -13.63
N GLU A 317 -37.06 -16.08 -12.90
CA GLU A 317 -36.23 -14.90 -12.69
C GLU A 317 -34.94 -15.21 -11.92
N VAL A 318 -34.98 -16.23 -11.04
CA VAL A 318 -33.84 -16.61 -10.18
C VAL A 318 -32.93 -17.69 -10.80
N VAL A 319 -33.28 -18.20 -11.98
CA VAL A 319 -32.48 -19.21 -12.69
C VAL A 319 -31.39 -18.53 -13.54
N PRO A 320 -30.18 -19.13 -13.72
CA PRO A 320 -29.16 -18.58 -14.61
C PRO A 320 -29.64 -18.34 -16.05
N ASP A 321 -29.05 -17.36 -16.74
CA ASP A 321 -29.52 -16.89 -18.05
C ASP A 321 -29.52 -17.96 -19.14
N LEU A 322 -28.59 -18.92 -19.08
CA LEU A 322 -28.57 -20.08 -19.98
C LEU A 322 -29.92 -20.83 -19.99
N PHE A 323 -30.49 -21.06 -18.81
CA PHE A 323 -31.74 -21.81 -18.67
C PHE A 323 -32.96 -20.95 -18.99
N LYS A 324 -32.88 -19.63 -18.83
CA LYS A 324 -33.93 -18.70 -19.29
C LYS A 324 -34.08 -18.72 -20.80
N VAL A 325 -32.96 -18.79 -21.54
CA VAL A 325 -32.97 -18.91 -23.01
C VAL A 325 -33.52 -20.26 -23.45
N LEU A 326 -33.23 -21.33 -22.71
CA LEU A 326 -33.73 -22.68 -23.02
C LEU A 326 -35.21 -22.87 -22.66
N ASN A 327 -35.71 -22.20 -21.62
CA ASN A 327 -37.06 -22.38 -21.06
C ASN A 327 -38.18 -22.43 -22.12
N PRO A 328 -38.30 -21.50 -23.10
CA PRO A 328 -39.39 -21.53 -24.08
C PRO A 328 -39.38 -22.75 -25.01
N TYR A 329 -38.25 -23.43 -25.17
CA TYR A 329 -38.12 -24.57 -26.08
C TYR A 329 -38.38 -25.92 -25.38
N MET A 330 -38.51 -25.90 -24.06
CA MET A 330 -38.64 -27.10 -23.24
C MET A 330 -40.11 -27.46 -23.03
N PRO A 331 -40.56 -28.68 -23.37
CA PRO A 331 -41.96 -29.06 -23.18
C PRO A 331 -42.42 -28.97 -21.72
N PHE A 332 -41.54 -29.26 -20.75
CA PHE A 332 -41.84 -29.14 -19.32
C PHE A 332 -42.27 -27.73 -18.89
N THR A 333 -41.84 -26.67 -19.59
CA THR A 333 -42.23 -25.29 -19.30
C THR A 333 -43.75 -25.15 -19.41
N TYR A 334 -44.31 -25.63 -20.52
CA TYR A 334 -45.75 -25.61 -20.79
C TYR A 334 -46.51 -26.60 -19.91
N CYS A 335 -45.90 -27.73 -19.56
CA CYS A 335 -46.48 -28.69 -18.61
C CYS A 335 -46.65 -28.08 -17.20
N VAL A 336 -45.59 -27.49 -16.66
CA VAL A 336 -45.59 -26.88 -15.31
C VAL A 336 -46.53 -25.68 -15.26
N SER A 337 -46.49 -24.82 -16.29
CA SER A 337 -47.35 -23.63 -16.41
C SER A 337 -48.84 -24.02 -16.41
N ALA A 338 -49.26 -24.89 -17.31
CA ALA A 338 -50.66 -25.32 -17.39
C ALA A 338 -51.10 -26.09 -16.13
N LEU A 339 -50.27 -26.95 -15.55
CA LEU A 339 -50.64 -27.67 -14.33
C LEU A 339 -50.81 -26.73 -13.13
N ARG A 340 -50.03 -25.65 -13.01
CA ARG A 340 -50.23 -24.64 -11.97
C ARG A 340 -51.60 -23.99 -12.09
N GLU A 341 -52.01 -23.64 -13.31
CA GLU A 341 -53.32 -23.08 -13.56
C GLU A 341 -54.45 -24.09 -13.34
N ILE A 342 -54.29 -25.35 -13.77
CA ILE A 342 -55.31 -26.40 -13.58
C ILE A 342 -55.49 -26.77 -12.10
N ILE A 343 -54.41 -26.76 -11.31
CA ILE A 343 -54.42 -27.16 -9.90
C ILE A 343 -54.87 -26.01 -9.01
N SER A 344 -54.30 -24.82 -9.19
CA SER A 344 -54.47 -23.69 -8.27
C SER A 344 -54.88 -22.38 -8.91
N GLY A 345 -54.80 -22.22 -10.23
CA GLY A 345 -55.10 -20.97 -10.93
C GLY A 345 -56.45 -20.96 -11.63
N THR A 346 -56.72 -19.90 -12.39
CA THR A 346 -58.01 -19.67 -13.08
C THR A 346 -57.84 -19.23 -14.54
N ASN A 347 -56.60 -19.13 -15.04
CA ASN A 347 -56.32 -18.62 -16.37
C ASN A 347 -56.50 -19.69 -17.45
N LEU A 348 -57.74 -19.85 -17.91
CA LEU A 348 -58.08 -20.77 -19.00
C LEU A 348 -57.40 -20.42 -20.33
N GLY A 349 -57.08 -19.14 -20.57
CA GLY A 349 -56.38 -18.70 -21.78
C GLY A 349 -54.96 -19.24 -21.84
N LEU A 350 -54.25 -19.20 -20.71
CA LEU A 350 -52.90 -19.76 -20.59
C LEU A 350 -52.90 -21.28 -20.75
N ILE A 351 -53.85 -21.98 -20.11
CA ILE A 351 -54.01 -23.44 -20.26
C ILE A 351 -54.24 -23.80 -21.74
N GLY A 352 -55.10 -23.06 -22.44
CA GLY A 352 -55.37 -23.27 -23.87
C GLY A 352 -54.14 -23.07 -24.74
N HIS A 353 -53.36 -22.03 -24.48
CA HIS A 353 -52.08 -21.78 -25.17
C HIS A 353 -51.10 -22.95 -24.95
N ASP A 354 -50.90 -23.37 -23.71
CA ASP A 354 -49.93 -24.42 -23.37
C ASP A 354 -50.33 -25.79 -23.93
N MET A 355 -51.63 -26.10 -23.93
CA MET A 355 -52.19 -27.29 -24.60
C MET A 355 -51.96 -27.26 -26.11
N PHE A 356 -52.13 -26.09 -26.74
CA PHE A 356 -51.88 -25.91 -28.17
C PHE A 356 -50.39 -26.10 -28.50
N VAL A 357 -49.48 -25.55 -27.70
CA VAL A 357 -48.04 -25.74 -27.87
C VAL A 357 -47.65 -27.21 -27.70
N LEU A 358 -48.13 -27.89 -26.65
CA LEU A 358 -47.84 -29.33 -26.45
C LEU A 358 -48.38 -30.21 -27.58
N THR A 359 -49.59 -29.92 -28.07
CA THR A 359 -50.17 -30.63 -29.20
C THR A 359 -49.36 -30.37 -30.48
N SER A 360 -48.88 -29.14 -30.67
CA SER A 360 -47.99 -28.79 -31.79
C SER A 360 -46.67 -29.58 -31.70
N ILE A 361 -46.07 -29.67 -30.52
CA ILE A 361 -44.87 -30.48 -30.27
C ILE A 361 -45.13 -31.96 -30.60
N LEU A 362 -46.24 -32.52 -30.11
CA LEU A 362 -46.64 -33.90 -30.40
C LEU A 362 -46.71 -34.15 -31.92
N VAL A 363 -47.46 -33.31 -32.65
CA VAL A 363 -47.65 -33.46 -34.09
C VAL A 363 -46.34 -33.30 -34.85
N VAL A 364 -45.50 -32.32 -34.48
CA VAL A 364 -44.20 -32.08 -35.11
C VAL A 364 -43.25 -33.25 -34.90
N PHE A 365 -43.06 -33.72 -33.66
CA PHE A 365 -42.14 -34.83 -33.38
C PHE A 365 -42.62 -36.15 -33.97
N LEU A 366 -43.93 -36.39 -33.99
CA LEU A 366 -44.49 -37.57 -34.66
C LEU A 366 -44.32 -37.48 -36.18
N GLY A 367 -44.54 -36.31 -36.78
CA GLY A 367 -44.31 -36.07 -38.21
C GLY A 367 -42.85 -36.24 -38.61
N ILE A 368 -41.91 -35.70 -37.82
CA ILE A 368 -40.46 -35.91 -38.01
C ILE A 368 -40.13 -37.40 -37.94
N SER A 369 -40.71 -38.13 -36.97
CA SER A 369 -40.50 -39.58 -36.84
C SER A 369 -40.97 -40.34 -38.08
N MET A 370 -42.10 -39.94 -38.68
CA MET A 370 -42.64 -40.56 -39.89
C MET A 370 -41.77 -40.29 -41.12
N ILE A 371 -41.31 -39.05 -41.29
CA ILE A 371 -40.50 -38.63 -42.45
C ILE A 371 -39.09 -39.21 -42.39
N LEU A 372 -38.48 -39.25 -41.20
CA LEU A 372 -37.08 -39.64 -41.05
C LEU A 372 -36.88 -41.13 -40.73
N LYS A 373 -37.94 -41.96 -40.68
CA LYS A 373 -37.81 -43.36 -40.28
C LYS A 373 -36.81 -44.14 -41.12
N GLU A 374 -36.91 -44.09 -42.45
CA GLU A 374 -36.00 -44.81 -43.34
C GLU A 374 -34.55 -44.34 -43.19
N ARG A 375 -34.35 -43.02 -43.06
CA ARG A 375 -33.02 -42.45 -42.84
C ARG A 375 -32.46 -42.83 -41.46
N GLY A 376 -33.31 -42.85 -40.44
CA GLY A 376 -32.98 -43.30 -39.10
C GLY A 376 -32.52 -44.76 -39.09
N ASP A 377 -33.23 -45.64 -39.79
CA ASP A 377 -32.85 -47.07 -39.90
C ASP A 377 -31.49 -47.24 -40.58
N LEU A 378 -31.21 -46.50 -41.65
CA LEU A 378 -29.90 -46.50 -42.31
C LEU A 378 -28.78 -45.97 -41.39
N LEU A 379 -29.06 -44.91 -40.62
CA LEU A 379 -28.10 -44.35 -39.66
C LEU A 379 -27.78 -45.35 -38.55
N GLN A 380 -28.81 -46.02 -38.01
CA GLN A 380 -28.65 -47.03 -36.97
C GLN A 380 -27.87 -48.24 -37.48
N ALA A 381 -28.15 -48.72 -38.70
CA ALA A 381 -27.41 -49.81 -39.32
C ALA A 381 -25.91 -49.50 -39.44
N LYS A 382 -25.56 -48.29 -39.92
CA LYS A 382 -24.16 -47.83 -40.00
C LYS A 382 -23.48 -47.68 -38.64
N MET A 383 -24.22 -47.28 -37.61
CA MET A 383 -23.67 -47.17 -36.25
C MET A 383 -23.35 -48.54 -35.64
N VAL A 384 -24.17 -49.56 -35.94
CA VAL A 384 -23.92 -50.94 -35.51
C VAL A 384 -22.70 -51.52 -36.26
N GLU A 385 -22.66 -51.36 -37.59
CA GLU A 385 -21.53 -51.82 -38.42
C GLU A 385 -20.19 -51.22 -37.96
N LYS A 386 -20.16 -49.91 -37.65
CA LYS A 386 -18.95 -49.24 -37.15
C LYS A 386 -18.54 -49.71 -35.74
N LYS A 387 -19.49 -50.16 -34.92
CA LYS A 387 -19.23 -50.70 -33.57
C LYS A 387 -18.67 -52.13 -33.64
N GLU A 388 -19.04 -52.89 -34.66
CA GLU A 388 -18.52 -54.24 -34.92
C GLU A 388 -17.15 -54.23 -35.62
N ILE A 389 -16.83 -53.20 -36.41
CA ILE A 389 -15.51 -53.03 -37.06
C ILE A 389 -14.46 -52.42 -36.12
N GLY A 390 -14.90 -51.69 -35.07
CA GLY A 390 -14.03 -51.02 -34.10
C GLY A 390 -13.79 -51.79 -32.79
N ALA A 391 -14.36 -52.98 -32.64
CA ALA A 391 -14.10 -53.94 -31.56
C ALA A 391 -13.27 -55.10 -32.13
#